data_AF-W4KEK6-F1
#
_entry.id   AF-W4KEK6-F1
#
_cell.length_a   1.000
_cell.length_b   1.000
_cell.length_c   1.000
_cell.angle_alpha   90.00
_cell.angle_beta   90.00
_cell.angle_gamma   90.00
#
_symmetry.space_group_name_H-M   'P 1'
#
loop_
_entity.id
_entity.type
_entity.pdbx_description
1 polymer ?
#
loop_
_entity_poly.entity_id
_entity_poly.type
_entity_poly.pdbx_seq_one_letter_code
_entity_poly.pdbx_strand_id
1 'polypeptide(L)'
;MGLFSTARLVVLVISIVFATIVLGLAADLVSITESNAGLYWNFSALGVATAVLTFVTLIPMVVIDAYRRGAFTSRVVVEAVWLSILWVLWLSTGAYAAYTDSLVFIGSDCSFVNPTASLVCGEFKAIEAFSFLTWLILMGYTGTLIVFAFIGQSRGNNSWTTTVRDASFLAHPAPKGPIDGTPMEQHYAPPTPQPTTSTTPNYVPMQVNYSSPSHGVAQV
;
A
#
# COMPACT_ATOMS: atom_id res chain seq x y z
N MET A 1 -4.98 -10.19 10.70
CA MET A 1 -4.51 -9.14 9.78
C MET A 1 -5.11 -9.44 8.42
N GLY A 2 -5.61 -8.45 7.68
CA GLY A 2 -6.17 -8.68 6.34
C GLY A 2 -5.10 -9.23 5.39
N LEU A 3 -5.47 -10.17 4.52
CA LEU A 3 -4.57 -10.80 3.54
C LEU A 3 -3.73 -9.78 2.75
N PHE A 4 -4.36 -8.67 2.34
CA PHE A 4 -3.71 -7.57 1.62
C PHE A 4 -2.62 -6.87 2.42
N SER A 5 -2.80 -6.71 3.74
CA SER A 5 -1.79 -6.10 4.60
C SER A 5 -0.55 -6.99 4.75
N THR A 6 -0.75 -8.31 4.81
CA THR A 6 0.37 -9.25 4.89
C THR A 6 1.12 -9.30 3.56
N ALA A 7 0.39 -9.40 2.43
CA ALA A 7 0.97 -9.38 1.11
C ALA A 7 1.80 -8.11 0.86
N ARG A 8 1.26 -6.94 1.24
CA ARG A 8 1.96 -5.65 1.21
C ARG A 8 3.29 -5.71 1.97
N LEU A 9 3.25 -6.12 3.24
CA LEU A 9 4.45 -6.16 4.08
C LEU A 9 5.52 -7.09 3.47
N VAL A 10 5.11 -8.27 3.01
CA VAL A 10 6.01 -9.24 2.38
C VAL A 10 6.65 -8.65 1.12
N VAL A 11 5.86 -8.05 0.23
CA VAL A 11 6.35 -7.41 -1.00
C VAL A 11 7.35 -6.30 -0.67
N LEU A 12 7.01 -5.38 0.23
CA LEU A 12 7.90 -4.26 0.58
C LEU A 12 9.20 -4.72 1.22
N VAL A 13 9.16 -5.71 2.12
CA VAL A 13 10.37 -6.26 2.76
C VAL A 13 11.26 -6.97 1.74
N ILE A 14 10.68 -7.80 0.86
CA ILE A 14 11.44 -8.48 -0.20
C ILE A 14 12.10 -7.45 -1.13
N SER A 15 11.37 -6.40 -1.54
CA SER A 15 11.93 -5.34 -2.37
C SER A 15 13.07 -4.59 -1.67
N ILE A 16 12.98 -4.34 -0.36
CA ILE A 16 14.09 -3.75 0.41
C ILE A 16 15.31 -4.68 0.41
N VAL A 17 15.12 -5.99 0.61
CA VAL A 17 16.23 -6.96 0.57
C VAL A 17 16.89 -6.97 -0.81
N PHE A 18 16.14 -7.03 -1.90
CA PHE A 18 16.74 -6.96 -3.23
C PHE A 18 17.40 -5.61 -3.52
N ALA A 19 16.85 -4.51 -3.00
CA ALA A 19 17.50 -3.19 -3.07
C ALA A 19 18.84 -3.17 -2.33
N THR A 20 18.97 -3.84 -1.17
CA THR A 20 20.25 -3.95 -0.45
C THR A 20 21.32 -4.64 -1.30
N ILE A 21 20.94 -5.72 -1.99
CA ILE A 21 21.84 -6.51 -2.83
C ILE A 21 22.31 -5.67 -4.01
N VAL A 22 21.37 -5.05 -4.73
CA VAL A 22 21.71 -4.20 -5.89
C VAL A 22 22.54 -2.99 -5.48
N LEU A 23 22.26 -2.38 -4.32
CA LEU A 23 23.07 -1.27 -3.81
C LEU A 23 24.53 -1.69 -3.58
N GLY A 24 24.77 -2.85 -2.97
CA GLY A 24 26.11 -3.36 -2.72
C GLY A 24 26.87 -3.63 -4.02
N LEU A 25 26.24 -4.35 -4.95
CA LEU A 25 26.85 -4.67 -6.24
C LEU A 25 27.11 -3.42 -7.09
N ALA A 26 26.16 -2.49 -7.15
CA ALA A 26 26.31 -1.27 -7.92
C ALA A 26 27.36 -0.33 -7.30
N ALA A 27 27.49 -0.30 -5.97
CA ALA A 27 28.54 0.47 -5.30
C ALA A 27 29.94 -0.11 -5.56
N ASP A 28 30.08 -1.43 -5.55
CA ASP A 28 31.35 -2.10 -5.86
C ASP A 28 31.78 -1.82 -7.31
N LEU A 29 30.85 -1.95 -8.26
CA LEU A 29 31.10 -1.61 -9.67
C LEU A 29 31.51 -0.15 -9.87
N VAL A 30 30.90 0.79 -9.16
CA VAL A 30 31.31 2.21 -9.22
C VAL A 30 32.75 2.36 -8.72
N SER A 31 33.09 1.75 -7.57
CA SER A 31 34.43 1.81 -7.00
C SER A 31 35.50 1.24 -7.93
N ILE A 32 35.21 0.07 -8.55
CA ILE A 32 36.14 -0.58 -9.48
C ILE A 32 36.31 0.27 -10.75
N THR A 33 35.22 0.79 -11.33
CA THR A 33 35.29 1.52 -12.61
C THR A 33 35.99 2.87 -12.44
N GLU A 34 35.72 3.57 -11.34
CA GLU A 34 36.35 4.86 -11.02
C GLU A 34 37.87 4.69 -10.86
N SER A 35 38.31 3.65 -10.14
CA SER A 35 39.73 3.38 -9.90
C SER A 35 40.52 3.03 -11.16
N ASN A 36 39.88 2.38 -12.15
CA ASN A 36 40.57 1.83 -13.32
C ASN A 36 40.50 2.74 -14.56
N ALA A 37 39.41 3.48 -14.74
CA ALA A 37 39.15 4.23 -15.97
C ALA A 37 38.85 5.72 -15.74
N GLY A 38 38.71 6.17 -14.48
CA GLY A 38 38.26 7.54 -14.17
C GLY A 38 36.85 7.86 -14.66
N LEU A 39 36.09 6.83 -15.03
CA LEU A 39 34.72 6.90 -15.53
C LEU A 39 33.86 5.93 -14.73
N TYR A 40 32.55 6.18 -14.66
CA TYR A 40 31.59 5.26 -14.04
C TYR A 40 30.52 4.88 -15.05
N TRP A 41 29.94 3.68 -14.89
CA TRP A 41 28.84 3.25 -15.72
C TRP A 41 27.54 3.93 -15.28
N ASN A 42 26.84 4.56 -16.23
CA ASN A 42 25.58 5.26 -15.97
C ASN A 42 24.52 4.34 -15.32
N PHE A 43 24.49 3.05 -15.66
CA PHE A 43 23.53 2.11 -15.08
C PHE A 43 23.81 1.86 -13.59
N SER A 44 25.09 1.88 -13.19
CA SER A 44 25.48 1.65 -11.80
C SER A 44 25.06 2.83 -10.94
N ALA A 45 25.29 4.06 -11.42
CA ALA A 45 24.80 5.27 -10.76
C ALA A 45 23.26 5.28 -10.63
N LEU A 46 22.56 4.87 -11.69
CA LEU A 46 21.11 4.73 -11.66
C LEU A 46 20.67 3.66 -10.65
N GLY A 47 21.30 2.48 -10.62
CA GLY A 47 21.02 1.41 -9.66
C GLY A 47 21.25 1.81 -8.20
N VAL A 48 22.31 2.56 -7.91
CA VAL A 48 22.56 3.13 -6.58
C VAL A 48 21.44 4.11 -6.22
N ALA A 49 21.10 5.04 -7.12
CA ALA A 49 20.04 6.03 -6.88
C ALA A 49 18.68 5.38 -6.65
N THR A 50 18.32 4.36 -7.44
CA THR A 50 17.04 3.64 -7.30
C THR A 50 16.97 2.82 -6.02
N ALA A 51 18.06 2.16 -5.62
CA ALA A 51 18.14 1.45 -4.35
C ALA A 51 18.04 2.40 -3.14
N VAL A 52 18.76 3.52 -3.15
CA VAL A 52 18.68 4.55 -2.08
C VAL A 52 17.29 5.14 -1.99
N LEU A 53 16.67 5.49 -3.13
CA LEU A 53 15.28 5.98 -3.17
C LEU A 53 14.31 4.94 -2.59
N THR A 54 14.53 3.65 -2.89
CA THR A 54 13.75 2.54 -2.34
C THR A 54 13.88 2.49 -0.81
N PHE A 55 15.09 2.60 -0.25
CA PHE A 55 15.27 2.63 1.21
C PHE A 55 14.61 3.84 1.86
N VAL A 56 14.89 5.03 1.35
CA VAL A 56 14.42 6.30 1.92
C VAL A 56 12.90 6.37 1.90
N THR A 57 12.23 5.67 0.98
CA THR A 57 10.77 5.74 0.87
C THR A 57 10.04 4.53 1.43
N LEU A 58 10.54 3.32 1.21
CA LEU A 58 9.89 2.10 1.72
C LEU A 58 10.11 1.91 3.22
N ILE A 59 11.30 2.25 3.77
CA ILE A 59 11.52 2.10 5.23
C ILE A 59 10.53 2.98 6.00
N PRO A 60 10.38 4.29 5.73
CA PRO A 60 9.39 5.09 6.45
C PRO A 60 7.97 4.60 6.23
N MET A 61 7.62 4.12 5.03
CA MET A 61 6.29 3.54 4.78
C MET A 61 6.02 2.33 5.68
N VAL A 62 6.99 1.41 5.79
CA VAL A 62 6.89 0.21 6.64
C VAL A 62 6.84 0.59 8.13
N VAL A 63 7.70 1.51 8.57
CA VAL A 63 7.75 1.97 9.97
C VAL A 63 6.46 2.69 10.36
N ILE A 64 5.97 3.62 9.53
CA ILE A 64 4.73 4.34 9.80
C ILE A 64 3.53 3.37 9.83
N ASP A 65 3.49 2.38 8.93
CA ASP A 65 2.43 1.36 8.92
C ASP A 65 2.49 0.44 10.15
N ALA A 66 3.68 0.19 10.70
CA ALA A 66 3.85 -0.57 11.93
C ALA A 66 3.37 0.22 13.17
N TYR A 67 3.65 1.52 13.25
CA TYR A 67 3.41 2.33 14.45
C TYR A 67 2.08 3.12 14.45
N ARG A 68 1.55 3.57 13.30
CA ARG A 68 0.31 4.36 13.22
C ARG A 68 -0.73 3.71 12.31
N ARG A 69 -1.87 3.33 12.90
CA ARG A 69 -3.08 2.99 12.14
C ARG A 69 -3.68 4.28 11.55
N GLY A 70 -4.05 4.26 10.27
CA GLY A 70 -4.74 5.38 9.60
C GLY A 70 -3.85 6.51 9.07
N ALA A 71 -2.54 6.31 8.93
CA ALA A 71 -1.65 7.33 8.37
C ALA A 71 -1.95 7.60 6.87
N PHE A 72 -1.81 8.86 6.44
CA PHE A 72 -2.01 9.29 5.04
C PHE A 72 -1.19 8.49 4.01
N THR A 73 -0.04 7.97 4.42
CA THR A 73 0.84 7.09 3.61
C THR A 73 0.22 5.71 3.33
N SER A 74 -0.87 5.34 3.99
CA SER A 74 -1.59 4.08 3.78
C SER A 74 -2.76 4.19 2.79
N ARG A 75 -2.98 5.36 2.18
CA ARG A 75 -4.03 5.52 1.15
C ARG A 75 -3.61 4.77 -0.12
N VAL A 76 -4.55 3.98 -0.66
CA VAL A 76 -4.33 3.16 -1.87
C VAL A 76 -3.78 3.99 -3.04
N VAL A 77 -4.29 5.22 -3.26
CA VAL A 77 -3.81 6.11 -4.33
C VAL A 77 -2.33 6.47 -4.16
N VAL A 78 -1.94 6.91 -2.96
CA VAL A 78 -0.58 7.41 -2.69
C VAL A 78 0.41 6.27 -2.85
N GLU A 79 0.08 5.10 -2.32
CA GLU A 79 0.89 3.90 -2.45
C GLU A 79 0.99 3.43 -3.90
N ALA A 80 -0.13 3.37 -4.63
CA ALA A 80 -0.12 2.94 -6.03
C ALA A 80 0.71 3.89 -6.91
N VAL A 81 0.59 5.20 -6.73
CA VAL A 81 1.38 6.19 -7.48
C VAL A 81 2.86 6.07 -7.15
N TRP A 82 3.22 5.97 -5.86
CA TRP A 82 4.62 5.88 -5.44
C TRP A 82 5.30 4.59 -5.90
N LEU A 83 4.63 3.45 -5.71
CA LEU A 83 5.13 2.17 -6.17
C LEU A 83 5.18 2.09 -7.70
N SER A 84 4.33 2.88 -8.40
CA SER A 84 4.41 3.01 -9.85
C SER A 84 5.71 3.65 -10.31
N ILE A 85 6.13 4.71 -9.63
CA ILE A 85 7.42 5.37 -9.89
C ILE A 85 8.56 4.39 -9.61
N LEU A 86 8.52 3.68 -8.47
CA LEU A 86 9.56 2.73 -8.08
C LEU A 86 9.71 1.58 -9.08
N TRP A 87 8.63 0.94 -9.54
CA TRP A 87 8.77 -0.18 -10.46
C TRP A 87 9.30 0.27 -11.82
N VAL A 88 8.94 1.46 -12.32
CA VAL A 88 9.49 2.01 -13.57
C VAL A 88 11.00 2.26 -13.44
N LEU A 89 11.44 2.77 -12.29
CA LEU A 89 12.85 2.97 -11.99
C LEU A 89 13.64 1.64 -11.96
N TRP A 90 13.06 0.60 -11.35
CA TRP A 90 13.65 -0.74 -11.35
C TRP A 90 13.69 -1.36 -12.75
N LEU A 91 12.65 -1.17 -13.55
CA LEU A 91 12.63 -1.58 -14.96
C LEU A 91 13.73 -0.87 -15.76
N SER A 92 13.87 0.45 -15.60
CA SER A 92 14.92 1.22 -16.27
C SER A 92 16.32 0.77 -15.84
N THR A 93 16.51 0.42 -14.56
CA THR A 93 17.78 -0.10 -14.03
C THR A 93 18.13 -1.43 -14.70
N GLY A 94 17.20 -2.39 -14.70
CA GLY A 94 17.40 -3.71 -15.31
C GLY A 94 17.59 -3.63 -16.83
N ALA A 95 16.76 -2.86 -17.53
CA ALA A 95 16.86 -2.71 -18.98
C ALA A 95 18.18 -2.08 -19.43
N TYR A 96 18.67 -1.08 -18.69
CA TYR A 96 19.93 -0.42 -19.04
C TYR A 96 21.16 -1.26 -18.64
N ALA A 97 21.06 -2.04 -17.56
CA ALA A 97 22.06 -3.06 -17.22
C ALA A 97 22.14 -4.13 -18.32
N ALA A 98 21.01 -4.69 -18.77
CA ALA A 98 20.94 -5.67 -19.85
C ALA A 98 21.49 -5.14 -21.18
N TYR A 99 21.16 -3.89 -21.52
CA TYR A 99 21.71 -3.23 -22.71
C TYR A 99 23.24 -3.11 -22.63
N THR A 100 23.76 -2.64 -21.51
CA THR A 100 25.20 -2.46 -21.32
C THR A 100 25.92 -3.81 -21.32
N ASP A 101 25.35 -4.83 -20.67
CA ASP A 101 25.86 -6.19 -20.68
C ASP A 101 26.00 -6.73 -22.12
N SER A 102 24.98 -6.56 -22.96
CA SER A 102 25.01 -7.02 -24.36
C SER A 102 26.07 -6.34 -25.23
N LEU A 103 26.52 -5.13 -24.84
CA LEU A 103 27.56 -4.40 -25.55
C LEU A 103 28.96 -4.76 -25.05
N VAL A 104 29.11 -4.99 -23.75
CA VAL A 104 30.42 -5.22 -23.10
C VAL A 104 30.80 -6.70 -23.16
N PHE A 105 29.85 -7.60 -22.89
CA PHE A 105 30.06 -9.04 -22.81
C PHE A 105 29.39 -9.71 -24.01
N ILE A 106 30.11 -9.75 -25.13
CA ILE A 106 29.66 -10.45 -26.34
C ILE A 106 29.80 -11.96 -26.10
N GLY A 107 28.74 -12.57 -25.58
CA GLY A 107 28.66 -13.99 -25.22
C GLY A 107 28.01 -14.17 -23.86
N SER A 108 27.29 -15.28 -23.66
CA SER A 108 26.54 -15.53 -22.41
C SER A 108 27.42 -16.02 -21.25
N ASP A 109 28.71 -16.24 -21.49
CA ASP A 109 29.59 -16.94 -20.56
C ASP A 109 30.51 -15.96 -19.82
N CYS A 110 30.35 -15.85 -18.50
CA CYS A 110 31.25 -15.08 -17.64
C CYS A 110 32.58 -15.79 -17.34
N SER A 111 32.99 -16.79 -18.14
CA SER A 111 34.24 -17.54 -17.94
C SER A 111 35.41 -16.88 -18.65
N PHE A 112 35.92 -15.79 -18.07
CA PHE A 112 37.09 -15.09 -18.59
C PHE A 112 38.38 -15.58 -17.93
N VAL A 113 39.50 -15.53 -18.66
CA VAL A 113 40.85 -15.80 -18.12
C VAL A 113 41.22 -14.77 -17.04
N ASN A 114 40.69 -13.55 -17.14
CA ASN A 114 40.90 -12.50 -16.16
C ASN A 114 39.85 -12.59 -15.04
N PRO A 115 40.26 -12.82 -13.77
CA PRO A 115 39.34 -12.99 -12.65
C PRO A 115 38.49 -11.75 -12.37
N THR A 116 39.01 -10.55 -12.63
CA THR A 116 38.28 -9.30 -12.46
C THR A 116 37.15 -9.20 -13.49
N ALA A 117 37.39 -9.60 -14.73
CA ALA A 117 36.38 -9.58 -15.78
C ALA A 117 35.24 -10.58 -15.51
N SER A 118 35.57 -11.77 -14.99
CA SER A 118 34.55 -12.75 -14.59
C SER A 118 33.70 -12.28 -13.40
N LEU A 119 34.33 -11.58 -12.43
CA LEU A 119 33.61 -11.01 -11.29
C LEU A 119 32.61 -9.95 -11.75
N VAL A 120 33.09 -8.95 -12.51
CA VAL A 120 32.24 -7.85 -13.03
C VAL A 120 31.10 -8.39 -13.88
N CYS A 121 31.35 -9.38 -14.75
CA CYS A 121 30.29 -10.02 -15.53
C CYS A 121 29.20 -10.66 -14.64
N GLY A 122 29.61 -11.37 -13.57
CA GLY A 122 28.68 -11.94 -12.61
C GLY A 122 27.85 -10.88 -11.87
N GLU A 123 28.47 -9.75 -11.52
CA GLU A 123 27.79 -8.63 -10.86
C GLU A 123 26.77 -7.95 -11.77
N PHE A 124 27.08 -7.76 -13.05
CA PHE A 124 26.14 -7.25 -14.06
C PHE A 124 24.90 -8.14 -14.15
N LYS A 125 25.10 -9.45 -14.28
CA LYS A 125 24.01 -10.44 -14.36
C LYS A 125 23.16 -10.47 -13.09
N ALA A 126 23.79 -10.34 -11.93
CA ALA A 126 23.08 -10.26 -10.66
C ALA A 126 22.24 -8.98 -10.58
N ILE A 127 22.79 -7.81 -10.91
CA ILE A 127 22.06 -6.53 -10.91
C ILE A 127 20.88 -6.58 -11.88
N GLU A 128 21.08 -7.11 -13.09
CA GLU A 128 20.04 -7.30 -14.10
C GLU A 128 18.90 -8.17 -13.53
N ALA A 129 19.22 -9.35 -13.01
CA ALA A 129 18.24 -10.30 -12.48
C ALA A 129 17.46 -9.73 -11.30
N PHE A 130 18.14 -9.19 -10.28
CA PHE A 130 17.47 -8.64 -9.10
C PHE A 130 16.65 -7.37 -9.43
N SER A 131 17.07 -6.57 -10.41
CA SER A 131 16.31 -5.41 -10.85
C SER A 131 15.01 -5.81 -11.54
N PHE A 132 15.05 -6.78 -12.47
CA PHE A 132 13.84 -7.28 -13.12
C PHE A 132 12.91 -8.00 -12.14
N LEU A 133 13.46 -8.78 -11.20
CA LEU A 133 12.67 -9.47 -10.20
C LEU A 133 11.95 -8.47 -9.28
N THR A 134 12.65 -7.42 -8.84
CA THR A 134 12.06 -6.33 -8.05
C THR A 134 10.98 -5.58 -8.84
N TRP A 135 11.25 -5.30 -10.11
CA TRP A 135 10.26 -4.71 -11.01
C TRP A 135 8.99 -5.56 -11.10
N LEU A 136 9.10 -6.86 -11.36
CA LEU A 136 7.96 -7.77 -11.48
C LEU A 136 7.13 -7.83 -10.20
N ILE A 137 7.79 -7.90 -9.04
CA ILE A 137 7.13 -7.92 -7.74
C ILE A 137 6.33 -6.64 -7.51
N LEU A 138 6.96 -5.48 -7.74
CA LEU A 138 6.31 -4.18 -7.52
C LEU A 138 5.20 -3.91 -8.55
N MET A 139 5.41 -4.29 -9.82
CA MET A 139 4.41 -4.19 -10.87
C MET A 139 3.21 -5.11 -10.58
N GLY A 140 3.47 -6.37 -10.20
CA GLY A 140 2.41 -7.30 -9.84
C GLY A 140 1.57 -6.81 -8.66
N TYR A 141 2.22 -6.33 -7.61
CA TYR A 141 1.51 -5.76 -6.46
C TYR A 141 0.71 -4.50 -6.81
N THR A 142 1.31 -3.53 -7.51
CA THR A 142 0.60 -2.31 -7.93
C THR A 142 -0.57 -2.62 -8.86
N GLY A 143 -0.40 -3.55 -9.81
CA GLY A 143 -1.45 -4.03 -10.67
C GLY A 143 -2.62 -4.62 -9.89
N THR A 144 -2.34 -5.50 -8.91
CA THR A 144 -3.41 -6.04 -8.05
C THR A 144 -4.12 -4.95 -7.26
N LEU A 145 -3.40 -4.00 -6.65
CA LEU A 145 -4.01 -2.89 -5.93
C LEU A 145 -4.94 -2.06 -6.81
N ILE A 146 -4.50 -1.73 -8.03
CA ILE A 146 -5.29 -0.94 -8.99
C ILE A 146 -6.55 -1.71 -9.39
N VAL A 147 -6.45 -2.99 -9.71
CA VAL A 147 -7.60 -3.84 -10.07
C VAL A 147 -8.62 -3.89 -8.93
N PHE A 148 -8.16 -4.14 -7.70
CA PHE A 148 -9.06 -4.17 -6.53
C PHE A 148 -9.66 -2.81 -6.22
N ALA A 149 -8.92 -1.71 -6.42
CA ALA A 149 -9.45 -0.35 -6.29
C ALA A 149 -10.58 -0.08 -7.30
N PHE A 150 -10.42 -0.49 -8.56
CA PHE A 150 -11.46 -0.36 -9.57
C PHE A 150 -12.70 -1.22 -9.26
N ILE A 151 -12.52 -2.46 -8.80
CA ILE A 151 -13.63 -3.34 -8.40
C ILE A 151 -14.38 -2.75 -7.19
N GLY A 152 -13.66 -2.22 -6.20
CA GLY A 152 -14.30 -1.60 -5.05
C GLY A 152 -15.07 -0.33 -5.43
N GLN A 153 -14.53 0.48 -6.34
CA GLN A 153 -15.19 1.68 -6.86
C GLN A 153 -16.46 1.32 -7.66
N SER A 154 -16.43 0.29 -8.50
CA SER A 154 -17.60 -0.13 -9.29
C SER A 154 -18.73 -0.68 -8.41
N ARG A 155 -18.43 -1.13 -7.19
CA ARG A 155 -19.40 -1.55 -6.17
C ARG A 155 -19.92 -0.40 -5.30
N GLY A 156 -19.50 0.84 -5.55
CA GLY A 156 -19.94 2.02 -4.80
C GLY A 156 -19.18 2.28 -3.49
N ASN A 157 -18.09 1.57 -3.23
CA ASN A 157 -17.22 1.83 -2.07
C ASN A 157 -16.14 2.85 -2.44
N ASN A 158 -15.86 3.82 -1.55
CA ASN A 158 -14.81 4.82 -1.76
C ASN A 158 -13.41 4.21 -1.51
N SER A 159 -12.98 3.38 -2.47
CA SER A 159 -11.83 2.47 -2.31
C SER A 159 -10.48 3.19 -2.44
N TRP A 160 -10.46 4.33 -3.12
CA TRP A 160 -9.26 5.13 -3.36
C TRP A 160 -8.75 5.87 -2.11
N THR A 161 -9.67 6.30 -1.24
CA THR A 161 -9.34 7.06 -0.02
C THR A 161 -9.25 6.17 1.22
N THR A 162 -9.68 4.92 1.12
CA THR A 162 -9.61 3.93 2.20
C THR A 162 -8.16 3.42 2.35
N THR A 163 -7.80 3.01 3.57
CA THR A 163 -6.50 2.40 3.84
C THR A 163 -6.45 0.99 3.25
N VAL A 164 -5.30 0.56 2.73
CA VAL A 164 -5.13 -0.82 2.20
C VAL A 164 -5.49 -1.89 3.24
N ARG A 165 -5.29 -1.59 4.52
CA ARG A 165 -5.61 -2.48 5.65
C ARG A 165 -7.11 -2.64 5.91
N ASP A 166 -7.87 -1.56 5.77
CA ASP A 166 -9.30 -1.52 6.10
C ASP A 166 -10.19 -1.65 4.86
N ALA A 167 -9.59 -1.69 3.66
CA ALA A 167 -10.30 -1.81 2.41
C ALA A 167 -10.95 -3.19 2.28
N SER A 168 -12.23 -3.24 2.59
CA SER A 168 -13.10 -4.36 2.28
C SER A 168 -13.52 -4.29 0.81
N PHE A 169 -12.55 -4.44 -0.12
CA PHE A 169 -12.76 -4.36 -1.57
C PHE A 169 -13.85 -5.33 -2.06
N LEU A 170 -14.04 -6.45 -1.35
CA LEU A 170 -14.98 -7.50 -1.69
C LEU A 170 -16.26 -7.49 -0.85
N ALA A 171 -16.37 -6.64 0.18
CA ALA A 171 -17.60 -6.55 0.94
C ALA A 171 -18.67 -5.83 0.12
N HIS A 172 -19.89 -6.37 0.16
CA HIS A 172 -21.05 -5.67 -0.39
C HIS A 172 -21.30 -4.43 0.48
N PRO A 173 -21.63 -3.28 -0.14
CA PRO A 173 -22.05 -2.12 0.64
C PRO A 173 -23.20 -2.56 1.55
N ALA A 174 -23.08 -2.27 2.86
CA ALA A 174 -24.20 -2.47 3.77
C ALA A 174 -25.42 -1.75 3.17
N PRO A 175 -26.63 -2.35 3.24
CA PRO A 175 -27.84 -1.69 2.77
C PRO A 175 -27.85 -0.30 3.39
N LYS A 176 -27.97 0.75 2.57
CA LYS A 176 -28.26 2.09 3.08
C LYS A 176 -29.55 1.93 3.88
N GLY A 177 -29.43 1.89 5.21
CA GLY A 177 -30.58 2.02 6.09
C GLY A 177 -31.32 3.30 5.69
N PRO A 178 -32.64 3.36 5.92
CA PRO A 178 -33.43 4.53 5.60
C PRO A 178 -32.70 5.79 6.06
N ILE A 179 -32.54 6.73 5.14
CA ILE A 179 -31.98 8.05 5.40
C ILE A 179 -32.96 8.72 6.36
N ASP A 180 -32.73 8.59 7.66
CA ASP A 180 -33.43 9.34 8.67
C ASP A 180 -32.43 9.70 9.77
N GLY A 181 -32.27 11.01 10.00
CA GLY A 181 -31.46 11.57 11.07
C GLY A 181 -30.09 12.11 10.64
N THR A 182 -30.08 13.40 10.34
CA THR A 182 -29.12 14.43 10.81
C THR A 182 -27.73 13.99 11.34
N PRO A 183 -26.64 14.69 10.94
CA PRO A 183 -25.32 14.45 11.50
C PRO A 183 -25.35 14.65 13.02
N MET A 184 -25.04 13.60 13.79
CA MET A 184 -24.71 13.76 15.21
C MET A 184 -23.41 14.55 15.30
N GLU A 185 -23.56 15.86 15.46
CA GLU A 185 -22.56 16.71 16.08
C GLU A 185 -22.27 16.11 17.46
N GLN A 186 -21.03 15.71 17.69
CA GLN A 186 -20.56 15.16 18.95
C GLN A 186 -20.41 16.33 19.94
N HIS A 187 -21.54 16.82 20.43
CA HIS A 187 -21.59 17.90 21.43
C HIS A 187 -21.14 17.32 22.78
N TYR A 188 -19.94 17.68 23.19
CA TYR A 188 -19.39 17.37 24.51
C TYR A 188 -20.22 18.12 25.56
N ALA A 189 -21.21 17.45 26.16
CA ALA A 189 -21.97 18.03 27.27
C ALA A 189 -21.09 18.09 28.54
N PRO A 190 -21.04 19.23 29.26
CA PRO A 190 -20.33 19.33 30.53
C PRO A 190 -21.00 18.47 31.61
N PRO A 191 -20.23 17.96 32.60
CA PRO A 191 -20.73 17.03 33.60
C PRO A 191 -21.78 17.69 34.51
N THR A 192 -23.00 17.16 34.51
CA THR A 192 -24.07 17.52 35.43
C THR A 192 -23.89 16.83 36.79
N PRO A 193 -24.03 17.54 37.91
CA PRO A 193 -23.91 16.96 39.25
C PRO A 193 -25.10 16.04 39.59
N GLN A 194 -24.78 14.86 40.13
CA GLN A 194 -25.75 13.86 40.60
C GLN A 194 -26.55 14.35 41.82
N PRO A 195 -27.89 14.28 41.81
CA PRO A 195 -28.70 14.41 43.01
C PRO A 195 -28.87 13.06 43.71
N THR A 196 -28.65 13.07 45.02
CA THR A 196 -28.91 12.00 45.99
C THR A 196 -30.38 11.57 46.00
N THR A 197 -30.58 10.26 46.00
CA THR A 197 -31.84 9.52 46.10
C THR A 197 -32.60 9.81 47.40
N SER A 198 -33.85 10.25 47.29
CA SER A 198 -34.86 10.17 48.37
C SER A 198 -36.10 9.42 47.87
N THR A 199 -36.46 8.40 48.62
CA THR A 199 -37.60 7.50 48.45
C THR A 199 -38.94 8.19 48.69
N THR A 200 -39.90 8.08 47.76
CA THR A 200 -41.34 8.30 48.02
C THR A 200 -42.23 7.35 47.21
N PRO A 201 -43.43 6.99 47.74
CA PRO A 201 -44.21 5.85 47.28
C PRO A 201 -45.18 6.19 46.14
N ASN A 202 -45.37 5.15 45.33
CA ASN A 202 -46.28 4.92 44.22
C ASN A 202 -47.73 5.37 44.45
N TYR A 203 -48.30 6.15 43.51
CA TYR A 203 -49.75 6.29 43.34
C TYR A 203 -50.10 6.30 41.85
N VAL A 204 -50.96 5.37 41.44
CA VAL A 204 -51.41 5.16 40.07
C VAL A 204 -52.83 5.74 39.93
N PRO A 205 -53.08 6.74 39.05
CA PRO A 205 -54.44 7.12 38.71
C PRO A 205 -54.98 6.33 37.49
N MET A 206 -56.20 5.81 37.65
CA MET A 206 -57.01 5.13 36.63
C MET A 206 -57.20 6.00 35.38
N GLN A 207 -57.01 5.41 34.19
CA GLN A 207 -57.54 5.97 32.94
C GLN A 207 -58.85 5.26 32.55
N VAL A 208 -59.87 6.09 32.35
CA VAL A 208 -61.23 5.74 31.93
C VAL A 208 -61.24 5.52 30.41
N ASN A 209 -61.67 4.33 30.00
CA ASN A 209 -61.81 3.90 28.61
C ASN A 209 -63.19 4.29 28.07
N TYR A 210 -63.26 5.16 27.07
CA TYR A 210 -64.50 5.46 26.33
C TYR A 210 -64.48 4.76 24.98
N SER A 211 -65.18 3.63 24.89
CA SER A 211 -65.54 2.97 23.64
C SER A 211 -66.75 3.68 23.00
N SER A 212 -66.57 4.24 21.80
CA SER A 212 -67.64 4.79 20.98
C SER A 212 -68.17 3.71 20.01
N PRO A 213 -69.49 3.47 19.90
CA PRO A 213 -70.05 2.46 19.02
C PRO A 213 -70.31 2.96 17.59
N SER A 214 -70.09 2.02 16.67
CA SER A 214 -70.40 2.05 15.24
C SER A 214 -71.88 2.26 14.94
N HIS A 215 -72.19 3.15 13.98
CA HIS A 215 -73.48 3.16 13.29
C HIS A 215 -73.27 2.92 11.79
N GLY A 216 -73.70 1.74 11.34
CA GLY A 216 -73.95 1.48 9.92
C GLY A 216 -75.33 1.99 9.53
N VAL A 217 -75.48 2.39 8.26
CA VAL A 217 -76.77 2.53 7.58
C VAL A 217 -76.64 1.98 6.16
N ALA A 218 -77.64 1.18 5.81
CA ALA A 218 -77.79 0.41 4.59
C ALA A 218 -78.41 1.20 3.43
N GLN A 219 -78.42 0.51 2.30
CA GLN A 219 -78.87 0.85 0.94
C GLN A 219 -80.31 1.36 0.83
N VAL A 220 -80.57 2.19 -0.20
CA VAL A 220 -81.48 1.91 -1.35
C VAL A 220 -80.88 2.56 -2.59
#